data_AF-A0A7I9ZB74-F1
#
_entry.id   AF-A0A7I9ZB74-F1
#
_cell.length_a   1.000
_cell.length_b   1.000
_cell.length_c   1.000
_cell.angle_alpha   90.00
_cell.angle_beta   90.00
_cell.angle_gamma   90.00
#
_symmetry.space_group_name_H-M   'P 1'
#
loop_
_entity.id
_entity.type
_entity.pdbx_description
1 polymer ?
#
loop_
_entity_poly.entity_id
_entity_poly.type
_entity_poly.pdbx_seq_one_letter_code
_entity_poly.pdbx_strand_id
1 'polypeptide(L)'
;MRALTTTDLTATATTDTGIEVIPLSGWTGALIDGVDISAPLRDSDKEVIRAALHKWKVVFFRGQRLDHAAQVAFGAQFGEVTAAHPYEGDSAPAGFPQIHTVSPAAYDRRYGSEYRQRRTGTARTGMPM
;
A
#
# COMPACT_ATOMS: atom_id res chain seq x y z
N MET A 1 -35.22 13.16 -32.59
CA MET A 1 -34.97 13.14 -31.13
C MET A 1 -34.13 11.92 -30.81
N ARG A 2 -32.81 12.07 -30.61
CA ARG A 2 -31.92 10.97 -30.21
C ARG A 2 -31.80 10.99 -28.68
N ALA A 3 -32.27 9.93 -28.02
CA ALA A 3 -32.01 9.70 -26.62
C ALA A 3 -30.54 9.28 -26.42
N LEU A 4 -29.85 9.93 -25.48
CA LEU A 4 -28.51 9.57 -25.05
C LEU A 4 -28.62 8.39 -24.08
N THR A 5 -28.19 7.20 -24.50
CA THR A 5 -28.08 6.05 -23.61
C THR A 5 -26.80 6.20 -22.80
N THR A 6 -26.92 6.60 -21.53
CA THR A 6 -25.86 6.51 -20.53
C THR A 6 -25.42 5.05 -20.44
N THR A 7 -24.19 4.77 -20.89
CA THR A 7 -23.57 3.46 -20.76
C THR A 7 -22.91 3.39 -19.38
N ASP A 8 -23.43 2.52 -18.53
CA ASP A 8 -22.82 2.13 -17.26
C ASP A 8 -21.38 1.67 -17.47
N LEU A 9 -20.44 2.31 -16.75
CA LEU A 9 -19.04 1.91 -16.67
C LEU A 9 -18.77 1.31 -15.29
N THR A 10 -19.32 0.13 -15.04
CA THR A 10 -18.88 -0.77 -13.95
C THR A 10 -18.53 -2.11 -14.57
N ALA A 11 -17.37 -2.16 -15.24
CA ALA A 11 -16.80 -3.41 -15.70
C ALA A 11 -16.10 -4.11 -14.53
N THR A 12 -16.87 -4.86 -13.74
CA THR A 12 -16.34 -5.81 -12.77
C THR A 12 -15.76 -6.99 -13.54
N ALA A 13 -14.44 -7.04 -13.72
CA ALA A 13 -13.78 -8.19 -14.29
C ALA A 13 -13.77 -9.32 -13.25
N THR A 14 -14.76 -10.21 -13.30
CA THR A 14 -14.75 -11.45 -12.51
C THR A 14 -13.79 -12.41 -13.18
N THR A 15 -12.65 -12.67 -12.55
CA THR A 15 -11.70 -13.67 -13.02
C THR A 15 -12.06 -15.02 -12.38
N ASP A 16 -11.83 -16.14 -13.07
CA ASP A 16 -12.16 -17.53 -12.64
C ASP A 16 -11.61 -17.91 -11.24
N THR A 17 -10.70 -17.10 -10.72
CA THR A 17 -10.14 -17.21 -9.37
C THR A 17 -11.07 -16.82 -8.23
N GLY A 18 -12.19 -16.12 -8.49
CA GLY A 18 -13.05 -15.56 -7.44
C GLY A 18 -12.54 -14.25 -6.84
N ILE A 19 -11.46 -13.69 -7.41
CA ILE A 19 -10.91 -12.38 -7.03
C ILE A 19 -11.65 -11.29 -7.82
N GLU A 20 -12.07 -10.24 -7.10
CA GLU A 20 -12.66 -9.04 -7.68
C GLU A 20 -11.64 -7.89 -7.70
N VAL A 21 -11.56 -7.17 -8.82
CA VAL A 21 -10.71 -5.98 -8.97
C VAL A 21 -11.60 -4.75 -9.21
N ILE A 22 -11.73 -3.91 -8.20
CA ILE A 22 -12.65 -2.76 -8.16
C ILE A 22 -11.84 -1.46 -8.34
N PRO A 23 -11.96 -0.75 -9.47
CA PRO A 23 -11.27 0.53 -9.68
C PRO A 23 -11.69 1.59 -8.66
N LEU A 24 -10.74 2.36 -8.13
CA LEU A 24 -11.01 3.41 -7.14
C LEU A 24 -10.89 4.83 -7.72
N SER A 25 -10.24 5.00 -8.87
CA SER A 25 -10.19 6.26 -9.59
C SER A 25 -10.13 6.03 -11.10
N GLY A 26 -10.18 7.10 -11.89
CA GLY A 26 -10.15 7.01 -13.35
C GLY A 26 -8.83 6.49 -13.93
N TRP A 27 -7.71 6.59 -13.21
CA TRP A 27 -6.38 6.35 -13.78
C TRP A 27 -5.47 5.46 -12.92
N THR A 28 -5.64 5.44 -11.61
CA THR A 28 -4.84 4.64 -10.68
C THR A 28 -5.67 4.11 -9.52
N GLY A 29 -5.19 3.07 -8.85
CA GLY A 29 -5.84 2.51 -7.68
C GLY A 29 -6.95 1.52 -7.99
N ALA A 30 -6.80 0.32 -7.46
CA ALA A 30 -7.87 -0.67 -7.40
C ALA A 30 -7.91 -1.36 -6.04
N LEU A 31 -9.11 -1.60 -5.52
CA LEU A 31 -9.34 -2.51 -4.42
C LEU A 31 -9.40 -3.94 -4.97
N ILE A 32 -8.64 -4.84 -4.36
CA ILE A 32 -8.69 -6.28 -4.64
C ILE A 32 -9.41 -6.95 -3.48
N ASP A 33 -10.49 -7.67 -3.79
CA ASP A 33 -11.31 -8.41 -2.83
C ASP A 33 -11.38 -9.91 -3.18
N GLY A 34 -11.79 -10.74 -2.23
CA GLY A 34 -11.90 -12.19 -2.39
C GLY A 34 -10.57 -12.95 -2.27
N VAL A 35 -9.53 -12.32 -1.68
CA VAL A 35 -8.21 -12.94 -1.47
C VAL A 35 -7.71 -12.75 -0.04
N ASP A 36 -7.11 -13.80 0.51
CA ASP A 36 -6.37 -13.77 1.79
C ASP A 36 -4.87 -13.71 1.50
N ILE A 37 -4.24 -12.57 1.80
CA ILE A 37 -2.80 -12.37 1.58
C ILE A 37 -1.95 -12.75 2.79
N SER A 38 -2.56 -13.27 3.86
CA SER A 38 -1.83 -13.81 5.01
C SER A 38 -1.27 -15.22 4.76
N ALA A 39 -1.73 -15.88 3.71
CA ALA A 39 -1.29 -17.21 3.28
C ALA A 39 -0.63 -17.19 1.89
N PRO A 40 0.11 -18.25 1.51
CA PRO A 40 0.62 -18.43 0.15
C PRO A 40 -0.52 -18.39 -0.88
N LEU A 41 -0.34 -17.61 -1.94
CA LEU A 41 -1.33 -17.45 -3.01
C LEU A 41 -1.16 -18.52 -4.08
N ARG A 42 -2.27 -18.89 -4.73
CA ARG A 42 -2.24 -19.70 -5.96
C ARG A 42 -1.56 -18.92 -7.09
N ASP A 43 -0.98 -19.62 -8.06
CA ASP A 43 -0.33 -18.97 -9.20
C ASP A 43 -1.28 -18.07 -9.99
N SER A 44 -2.52 -18.54 -10.20
CA SER A 44 -3.58 -17.77 -10.86
C SER A 44 -3.92 -16.47 -10.11
N ASP A 45 -3.94 -16.50 -8.78
CA ASP A 45 -4.23 -15.31 -7.96
C ASP A 45 -3.09 -14.29 -8.05
N LYS A 46 -1.83 -14.77 -8.04
CA LYS A 46 -0.65 -13.92 -8.22
C LYS A 46 -0.65 -13.23 -9.58
N GLU A 47 -1.07 -13.93 -10.63
CA GLU A 47 -1.18 -13.35 -11.98
C GLU A 47 -2.25 -12.25 -12.03
N VAL A 48 -3.42 -12.46 -11.44
CA VAL A 48 -4.49 -11.46 -11.34
C VAL A 48 -4.00 -10.21 -10.59
N ILE A 49 -3.37 -10.40 -9.43
CA ILE A 49 -2.84 -9.28 -8.63
C ILE A 49 -1.74 -8.53 -9.39
N ARG A 50 -0.83 -9.24 -10.06
CA ARG A 50 0.23 -8.62 -10.86
C ARG A 50 -0.33 -7.82 -12.02
N ALA A 51 -1.32 -8.36 -12.74
CA ALA A 51 -2.01 -7.66 -13.83
C ALA A 51 -2.74 -6.41 -13.31
N ALA A 52 -3.43 -6.51 -12.18
CA ALA A 52 -4.09 -5.39 -11.52
C ALA A 52 -3.07 -4.31 -11.12
N LEU A 53 -1.94 -4.68 -10.52
CA LEU A 53 -0.89 -3.75 -10.15
C LEU A 53 -0.27 -3.05 -11.37
N HIS A 54 -0.02 -3.78 -12.46
CA HIS A 54 0.49 -3.17 -13.70
C HIS A 54 -0.50 -2.19 -14.33
N LYS A 55 -1.80 -2.50 -14.30
CA LYS A 55 -2.85 -1.63 -14.86
C LYS A 55 -3.08 -0.40 -13.97
N TRP A 56 -3.29 -0.60 -12.68
CA TRP A 56 -3.76 0.42 -11.74
C TRP A 56 -2.65 1.10 -10.95
N LYS A 57 -1.40 0.63 -11.05
CA LYS A 57 -0.18 1.16 -10.41
C LYS A 57 -0.12 1.02 -8.89
N VAL A 58 -1.27 1.07 -8.22
CA VAL A 58 -1.44 0.86 -6.78
C VAL A 58 -2.67 -0.01 -6.56
N VAL A 59 -2.56 -0.95 -5.62
CA VAL A 59 -3.65 -1.86 -5.26
C VAL A 59 -3.83 -1.88 -3.75
N PHE A 60 -5.05 -2.14 -3.31
CA PHE A 60 -5.42 -2.17 -1.90
C PHE A 60 -6.04 -3.52 -1.55
N PHE A 61 -5.72 -4.04 -0.38
CA PHE A 61 -6.35 -5.22 0.20
C PHE A 61 -6.96 -4.82 1.54
N ARG A 62 -8.29 -4.93 1.69
CA ARG A 62 -8.99 -4.56 2.93
C ARG A 62 -9.12 -5.77 3.86
N GLY A 63 -9.25 -5.52 5.16
CA GLY A 63 -9.53 -6.56 6.16
C GLY A 63 -8.37 -7.53 6.46
N GLN A 64 -7.18 -7.27 5.92
CA GLN A 64 -6.04 -8.16 6.07
C GLN A 64 -5.32 -7.90 7.41
N ARG A 65 -5.03 -8.96 8.16
CA ARG A 65 -4.21 -8.91 9.38
C ARG A 65 -2.91 -9.64 9.10
N LEU A 66 -1.82 -8.90 8.99
CA LEU A 66 -0.49 -9.44 8.72
C LEU A 66 0.43 -9.14 9.90
N ASP A 67 1.17 -10.16 10.32
CA ASP A 67 2.39 -9.94 11.11
C ASP A 67 3.56 -9.62 10.16
N HIS A 68 4.74 -9.36 10.74
CA HIS A 68 5.93 -9.03 9.96
C HIS A 68 6.34 -10.17 9.01
N ALA A 69 6.20 -11.43 9.43
CA ALA A 69 6.59 -12.58 8.62
C ALA A 69 5.67 -12.75 7.42
N ALA A 70 4.35 -12.65 7.63
CA ALA A 70 3.34 -12.72 6.59
C ALA A 70 3.51 -11.57 5.58
N GLN A 71 3.82 -10.35 6.04
CA GLN A 71 4.07 -9.23 5.13
C GLN A 71 5.30 -9.46 4.25
N VAL A 72 6.41 -9.97 4.80
CA VAL A 72 7.61 -10.31 4.00
C VAL A 72 7.30 -11.46 3.04
N ALA A 73 6.60 -12.50 3.52
CA ALA A 73 6.22 -13.65 2.70
C ALA A 73 5.32 -13.26 1.53
N PHE A 74 4.36 -12.35 1.74
CA PHE A 74 3.54 -11.82 0.66
C PHE A 74 4.36 -11.05 -0.37
N GLY A 75 5.25 -10.15 0.07
CA GLY A 75 6.14 -9.41 -0.83
C GLY A 75 7.03 -10.32 -1.67
N ALA A 76 7.55 -11.39 -1.06
CA ALA A 76 8.42 -12.37 -1.70
C ALA A 76 7.74 -13.13 -2.86
N GLN A 77 6.40 -13.19 -2.90
CA GLN A 77 5.67 -13.82 -3.99
C GLN A 77 5.68 -12.98 -5.29
N PHE A 78 6.09 -11.72 -5.23
CA PHE A 78 6.14 -10.80 -6.37
C PHE A 78 7.57 -10.36 -6.74
N GLY A 79 8.59 -10.77 -5.99
CA GLY A 79 10.00 -10.46 -6.26
C GLY A 79 10.86 -10.61 -5.01
N GLU A 80 12.17 -10.39 -5.16
CA GLU A 80 13.09 -10.37 -4.02
C GLU A 80 12.78 -9.18 -3.09
N VAL A 81 12.57 -9.46 -1.79
CA VAL A 81 12.37 -8.42 -0.79
C VAL A 81 13.72 -8.02 -0.20
N THR A 82 14.18 -6.82 -0.54
CA THR A 82 15.45 -6.29 -0.05
C THR A 82 15.33 -5.79 1.39
N ALA A 83 16.47 -5.65 2.06
CA ALA A 83 16.53 -4.96 3.34
C ALA A 83 16.00 -3.51 3.18
N ALA A 84 15.28 -3.03 4.19
CA ALA A 84 14.79 -1.66 4.20
C ALA A 84 15.96 -0.67 4.02
N HIS A 85 15.71 0.39 3.25
CA HIS A 85 16.77 1.30 2.80
C HIS A 85 17.59 1.83 3.98
N PRO A 86 18.94 1.77 3.96
CA PRO A 86 19.81 2.03 5.11
C PRO A 86 19.75 3.47 5.63
N TYR A 87 19.08 4.37 4.92
CA TYR A 87 18.88 5.75 5.34
C TYR A 87 17.86 5.87 6.49
N GLU A 88 17.26 4.79 6.97
CA GLU A 88 16.16 4.76 7.95
C GLU A 88 16.58 4.45 9.42
N GLY A 89 17.82 4.03 9.67
CA GLY A 89 18.33 3.67 11.01
C GLY A 89 17.66 2.41 11.62
N ASP A 90 18.06 2.01 12.82
CA ASP A 90 17.67 0.77 13.55
C ASP A 90 16.18 0.67 13.96
N SER A 91 15.27 1.24 13.17
CA SER A 91 13.83 1.20 13.44
C SER A 91 13.17 -0.07 12.92
N ALA A 92 13.87 -0.89 12.15
CA ALA A 92 13.35 -2.17 11.67
C ALA A 92 13.04 -3.11 12.85
N PRO A 93 11.91 -3.84 12.83
CA PRO A 93 11.61 -4.81 13.86
C PRO A 93 12.69 -5.89 13.98
N ALA A 94 12.96 -6.34 15.19
CA ALA A 94 13.93 -7.40 15.44
C ALA A 94 13.58 -8.67 14.64
N GLY A 95 14.55 -9.19 13.89
CA GLY A 95 14.38 -10.36 13.01
C GLY A 95 13.77 -10.05 11.64
N PHE A 96 13.36 -8.82 11.35
CA PHE A 96 12.71 -8.43 10.08
C PHE A 96 13.37 -7.19 9.45
N PRO A 97 14.62 -7.29 8.97
CA PRO A 97 15.32 -6.17 8.34
C PRO A 97 14.66 -5.66 7.05
N GLN A 98 13.77 -6.44 6.44
CA GLN A 98 12.99 -6.05 5.27
C GLN A 98 11.84 -5.09 5.59
N ILE A 99 11.41 -5.03 6.86
CA ILE A 99 10.26 -4.22 7.26
C ILE A 99 10.72 -2.80 7.60
N HIS A 100 10.21 -1.84 6.84
CA HIS A 100 10.39 -0.42 7.11
C HIS A 100 9.28 0.10 8.03
N THR A 101 9.65 0.56 9.24
CA THR A 101 8.69 1.10 10.20
C THR A 101 8.37 2.57 9.91
N VAL A 102 7.16 2.81 9.40
CA VAL A 102 6.59 4.14 9.25
C VAL A 102 5.75 4.48 10.49
N SER A 103 6.34 5.16 11.47
CA SER A 103 5.59 5.65 12.64
C SER A 103 6.06 7.02 13.11
N PRO A 104 5.15 7.90 13.58
CA PRO A 104 5.54 9.18 14.16
C PRO A 104 6.51 9.03 15.34
N ALA A 105 6.34 8.00 16.17
CA ALA A 105 7.22 7.77 17.32
C ALA A 105 8.63 7.36 16.92
N ALA A 106 8.79 6.48 15.91
CA ALA A 106 10.10 6.14 15.37
C ALA A 106 10.77 7.38 14.73
N TYR A 107 9.97 8.19 14.05
CA TYR A 107 10.43 9.45 13.47
C TYR A 107 10.95 10.43 14.52
N ASP A 108 10.20 10.62 15.62
CA ASP A 108 10.59 11.51 16.73
C ASP A 108 11.86 11.02 17.44
N ARG A 109 11.95 9.72 17.71
CA ARG A 109 13.13 9.12 18.34
C ARG A 109 14.40 9.42 17.54
N ARG A 110 14.25 9.53 16.21
CA ARG A 110 15.38 9.72 15.30
C ARG A 110 15.74 11.17 15.02
N TYR A 111 14.75 12.01 14.75
CA TYR A 111 14.97 13.40 14.30
C TYR A 111 14.65 14.46 15.36
N GLY A 112 14.10 14.06 16.52
CA GLY A 112 13.56 14.96 17.52
C GLY A 112 12.15 15.45 17.16
N SER A 113 11.34 15.71 18.18
CA SER A 113 9.95 16.16 18.02
C SER A 113 9.82 17.56 17.39
N GLU A 114 10.85 18.39 17.53
CA GLU A 114 10.91 19.74 16.96
C GLU A 114 10.97 19.75 15.43
N TYR A 115 11.57 18.70 14.81
CA TYR A 115 11.67 18.59 13.36
C TYR A 115 10.28 18.46 12.71
N ARG A 116 9.34 17.77 13.37
CA ARG A 116 7.97 17.62 12.90
C ARG A 116 7.21 18.95 12.93
N GLN A 117 7.34 19.71 14.03
CA GLN A 117 6.62 20.99 14.22
C GLN A 117 6.99 22.03 13.16
N ARG A 118 8.23 22.01 12.64
CA ARG A 118 8.67 22.93 11.58
C ARG A 118 8.04 22.64 10.21
N ARG A 119 7.59 21.41 9.92
CA ARG A 119 6.93 21.05 8.64
C ARG A 119 5.42 21.19 8.66
N THR A 120 4.78 21.12 9.83
CA THR A 120 3.32 21.21 9.97
C THR A 120 2.77 22.63 10.09
N GLY A 121 3.62 23.67 10.02
CA GLY A 121 3.17 25.05 9.79
C GLY A 121 2.13 25.56 10.78
N THR A 122 2.45 25.60 12.07
CA THR A 122 1.84 26.59 12.99
C THR A 122 2.95 27.50 13.50
N ALA A 123 3.46 28.33 12.58
CA ALA A 123 4.30 29.48 12.93
C ALA A 123 3.46 30.74 12.74
N ARG A 124 2.72 31.13 13.79
CA ARG A 124 2.35 32.52 14.04
C ARG A 124 2.72 32.82 15.49
N THR A 125 3.84 33.52 15.69
CA THR A 125 4.02 34.61 16.66
C THR A 125 5.51 34.99 16.75
N GLY A 126 5.80 36.24 16.35
CA GLY A 126 6.90 37.06 16.88
C GLY A 126 8.31 36.85 16.30
N MET A 127 8.66 37.59 15.24
CA MET A 127 10.05 38.00 15.02
C MET A 127 10.24 39.42 15.57
N PRO A 128 11.19 39.70 16.48
CA PRO A 128 11.61 41.06 16.78
C PRO A 128 12.58 41.58 15.70
N MET A 129 12.43 42.87 15.37
CA MET A 129 13.26 43.64 14.44
C MET A 129 14.68 43.86 15.00
#